data_AF-A0A9E5NNZ5-F1
#
_entry.id   AF-A0A9E5NNZ5-F1
#
_cell.length_a   1.000
_cell.length_b   1.000
_cell.length_c   1.000
_cell.angle_alpha   90.00
_cell.angle_beta   90.00
_cell.angle_gamma   90.00
#
_symmetry.space_group_name_H-M   'P 1'
#
loop_
_entity.id
_entity.type
_entity.pdbx_description
1 polymer ?
#
loop_
_entity_poly.entity_id
_entity_poly.type
_entity_poly.pdbx_seq_one_letter_code
_entity_poly.pdbx_strand_id
1 'polypeptide(L)'
;MPADPIFLESAIAPALRYFALNGGAAGDHTVTGIEVGDKIHAVLHFTITAGNFTALDVITSEFTVTAANTINNAGGTSTTGDRLLVIYSKHEVQN
;
A
#
# COMPACT_ATOMS: atom_id res chain seq x y z
N MET A 1 -14.50 21.69 37.92
CA MET A 1 -13.77 20.60 37.26
C MET A 1 -13.73 20.93 35.78
N PRO A 2 -12.56 21.01 35.12
CA PRO A 2 -12.53 21.16 33.67
C PRO A 2 -13.09 19.89 33.03
N ALA A 3 -13.96 20.02 32.03
CA ALA A 3 -14.42 18.90 31.23
C ALA A 3 -13.25 18.41 30.36
N ASP A 4 -12.96 17.11 30.42
CA ASP A 4 -12.04 16.50 29.45
C ASP A 4 -12.65 16.66 28.04
N PRO A 5 -11.83 17.00 27.02
CA PRO A 5 -12.31 17.07 25.65
C PRO A 5 -12.72 15.67 25.19
N ILE A 6 -13.96 15.53 24.71
CA ILE A 6 -14.41 14.33 24.03
C ILE A 6 -13.69 14.26 22.68
N PHE A 7 -12.69 13.38 22.58
CA PHE A 7 -12.09 13.05 21.29
C PHE A 7 -13.08 12.17 20.53
N LEU A 8 -13.85 12.77 19.62
CA LEU A 8 -14.51 12.01 18.57
C LEU A 8 -13.45 11.65 17.53
N GLU A 9 -12.64 10.63 17.78
CA GLU A 9 -12.03 9.91 16.66
C GLU A 9 -13.18 9.27 15.89
N SER A 10 -13.29 9.59 14.59
CA SER A 10 -14.33 9.08 13.68
C SER A 10 -14.73 7.64 14.02
N ALA A 11 -16.03 7.38 14.19
CA ALA A 11 -16.57 6.08 14.58
C ALA A 11 -16.41 4.96 13.52
N ILE A 12 -15.63 5.22 12.47
CA ILE A 12 -15.32 4.31 11.37
C ILE A 12 -13.84 4.46 11.01
N ALA A 13 -12.93 3.91 11.81
CA ALA A 13 -11.53 3.86 11.39
C ALA A 13 -11.41 3.21 9.99
N PRO A 14 -10.74 3.84 9.01
CA PRO A 14 -10.66 3.30 7.66
C PRO A 14 -10.01 1.91 7.72
N ALA A 15 -10.73 0.89 7.22
CA ALA A 15 -10.30 -0.49 7.34
C ALA A 15 -8.94 -0.69 6.67
N LEU A 16 -7.95 -1.11 7.45
CA LEU A 16 -6.63 -1.44 6.96
C LEU A 16 -6.70 -2.75 6.16
N ARG A 17 -6.16 -2.74 4.94
CA ARG A 17 -6.10 -3.87 4.03
C ARG A 17 -4.66 -4.15 3.68
N TYR A 18 -4.35 -5.43 3.46
CA TYR A 18 -3.07 -5.89 2.99
C TYR A 18 -3.25 -6.76 1.75
N PHE A 19 -2.33 -6.63 0.79
CA PHE A 19 -2.34 -7.41 -0.45
C PHE A 19 -0.92 -7.80 -0.82
N ALA A 20 -0.69 -9.10 -0.99
CA ALA A 20 0.58 -9.62 -1.44
C ALA A 20 0.53 -9.85 -2.95
N LEU A 21 1.55 -9.39 -3.67
CA LEU A 21 1.68 -9.60 -5.11
C LEU A 21 3.11 -9.97 -5.50
N ASN A 22 3.24 -10.52 -6.71
CA ASN A 22 4.53 -10.68 -7.34
C ASN A 22 5.05 -9.30 -7.77
N GLY A 23 6.32 -9.03 -7.50
CA GLY A 23 6.96 -7.86 -8.05
C GLY A 23 7.10 -7.95 -9.58
N GLY A 24 7.45 -6.83 -10.19
CA GLY A 24 7.48 -6.66 -11.65
C GLY A 24 8.40 -5.54 -12.06
N ALA A 25 8.44 -5.25 -13.36
CA ALA A 25 9.17 -4.09 -13.87
C ALA A 25 8.57 -2.80 -13.28
N ALA A 26 9.38 -1.75 -13.19
CA ALA A 26 8.89 -0.44 -12.77
C ALA A 26 7.73 0.01 -13.69
N GLY A 27 6.60 0.38 -13.10
CA GLY A 27 5.37 0.68 -13.80
C GLY A 27 4.13 0.28 -13.00
N ASP A 28 3.12 -0.25 -13.69
CA ASP A 28 1.86 -0.64 -13.07
C ASP A 28 1.93 -2.02 -12.41
N HIS A 29 1.37 -2.09 -11.21
CA HIS A 29 1.20 -3.30 -10.44
C HIS A 29 -0.27 -3.48 -10.04
N THR A 30 -0.81 -4.68 -10.23
CA THR A 30 -2.21 -4.99 -9.93
C THR A 30 -2.41 -5.28 -8.45
N VAL A 31 -3.24 -4.47 -7.78
CA VAL A 31 -3.67 -4.64 -6.39
C VAL A 31 -5.19 -4.68 -6.36
N THR A 32 -5.77 -5.87 -6.38
CA THR A 32 -7.24 -6.00 -6.43
C THR A 32 -7.89 -5.38 -5.20
N GLY A 33 -8.88 -4.53 -5.43
CA GLY A 33 -9.66 -3.86 -4.40
C GLY A 33 -9.11 -2.51 -3.95
N ILE A 34 -7.97 -2.03 -4.47
CA ILE A 34 -7.56 -0.62 -4.27
C ILE A 34 -8.31 0.29 -5.26
N GLU A 35 -8.67 1.49 -4.83
CA GLU A 35 -9.38 2.49 -5.63
C GLU A 35 -8.68 3.85 -5.55
N VAL A 36 -8.92 4.70 -6.54
CA VAL A 36 -8.41 6.08 -6.51
C VAL A 36 -8.96 6.80 -5.28
N GLY A 37 -8.07 7.41 -4.50
CA GLY A 37 -8.40 8.05 -3.23
C GLY A 37 -7.97 7.23 -2.00
N ASP A 38 -7.76 5.92 -2.14
CA ASP A 38 -7.22 5.09 -1.07
C ASP A 38 -5.80 5.52 -0.68
N LYS A 39 -5.46 5.37 0.61
CA LYS A 39 -4.16 5.76 1.14
C LYS A 39 -3.26 4.55 1.32
N ILE A 40 -2.15 4.53 0.60
CA ILE A 40 -1.07 3.56 0.84
C ILE A 40 -0.29 4.01 2.08
N HIS A 41 -0.13 3.10 3.03
CA HIS A 41 0.68 3.33 4.25
C HIS A 41 2.06 2.72 4.12
N ALA A 42 2.15 1.53 3.52
CA ALA A 42 3.42 0.85 3.31
C ALA A 42 3.41 0.00 2.04
N VAL A 43 4.54 0.01 1.32
CA VAL A 43 4.88 -1.01 0.33
C VAL A 43 6.18 -1.65 0.79
N LEU A 44 6.07 -2.90 1.26
CA LEU A 44 7.21 -3.70 1.66
C LEU A 44 7.70 -4.51 0.48
N HIS A 45 8.98 -4.38 0.16
CA HIS A 45 9.64 -5.10 -0.91
C HIS A 45 10.51 -6.19 -0.32
N PHE A 46 10.25 -7.43 -0.75
CA PHE A 46 10.95 -8.62 -0.30
C PHE A 46 11.86 -9.14 -1.41
N THR A 47 13.16 -8.89 -1.29
CA THR A 47 14.14 -9.42 -2.25
C THR A 47 14.25 -10.92 -2.13
N ILE A 48 14.15 -11.62 -3.27
CA ILE A 48 14.26 -13.07 -3.35
C ILE A 48 15.46 -13.45 -4.21
N THR A 49 16.39 -14.20 -3.62
CA THR A 49 17.54 -14.75 -4.33
C THR A 49 17.53 -16.27 -4.21
N ALA A 50 17.53 -16.96 -5.35
CA ALA A 50 17.47 -18.42 -5.41
C ALA A 50 16.31 -19.02 -4.57
N GLY A 51 15.15 -18.36 -4.56
CA GLY A 51 13.95 -18.80 -3.83
C GLY A 51 13.95 -18.48 -2.34
N ASN A 52 14.99 -17.83 -1.82
CA ASN A 52 15.09 -17.43 -0.42
C ASN A 52 14.92 -15.92 -0.26
N PHE A 53 14.28 -15.51 0.82
CA PHE A 53 14.21 -14.13 1.22
C PHE A 53 15.57 -13.63 1.71
N THR A 54 16.08 -12.54 1.13
CA THR A 54 17.42 -12.03 1.44
C THR A 54 17.43 -10.60 1.99
N ALA A 55 16.43 -9.77 1.69
CA ALA A 55 16.35 -8.39 2.18
C ALA A 55 14.90 -7.86 2.25
N LEU A 56 14.65 -6.96 3.19
CA LEU A 56 13.39 -6.20 3.33
C LEU A 56 13.66 -4.72 3.12
N ASP A 57 12.94 -4.10 2.19
CA ASP A 57 12.96 -2.66 1.99
C ASP A 57 11.54 -2.06 2.07
N VAL A 58 11.45 -0.79 2.45
CA VAL A 58 10.20 -0.02 2.44
C VAL A 58 10.30 1.02 1.34
N ILE A 59 9.57 0.80 0.25
CA ILE A 59 9.63 1.61 -0.98
C ILE A 59 8.35 2.40 -1.23
N THR A 60 7.55 2.63 -0.19
CA THR A 60 6.23 3.29 -0.26
C THR A 60 6.24 4.60 -1.03
N SER A 61 7.29 5.41 -0.90
CA SER A 61 7.41 6.71 -1.55
C SER A 61 7.47 6.64 -3.08
N GLU A 62 7.77 5.46 -3.64
CA GLU A 62 7.81 5.25 -5.08
C GLU A 62 6.42 4.97 -5.67
N PHE A 63 5.40 4.70 -4.85
CA PHE A 63 4.11 4.21 -5.32
C PHE A 63 3.00 5.25 -5.23
N THR A 64 2.16 5.27 -6.27
CA THR A 64 0.94 6.08 -6.33
C THR A 64 -0.26 5.24 -6.80
N VAL A 65 -1.47 5.64 -6.44
CA VAL A 65 -2.72 5.02 -6.93
C VAL A 65 -3.33 5.94 -7.97
N THR A 66 -3.20 5.60 -9.25
CA THR A 66 -3.72 6.41 -10.37
C THR A 66 -4.96 5.81 -11.02
N ALA A 67 -5.22 4.53 -10.78
CA ALA A 67 -6.37 3.81 -11.32
C ALA A 67 -6.89 2.76 -10.33
N ALA A 68 -8.14 2.35 -10.52
CA ALA A 68 -8.70 1.25 -9.74
C ALA A 68 -7.94 -0.05 -10.00
N ASN A 69 -7.73 -0.82 -8.95
CA ASN A 69 -6.97 -2.07 -8.92
C ASN A 69 -5.49 -1.94 -9.28
N THR A 70 -4.92 -0.73 -9.28
CA THR A 70 -3.56 -0.49 -9.74
C THR A 70 -2.79 0.46 -8.82
N ILE A 71 -1.55 0.08 -8.51
CA ILE A 71 -0.54 0.99 -7.98
C ILE A 71 0.58 1.13 -9.01
N ASN A 72 1.20 2.31 -9.08
CA ASN A 72 2.22 2.61 -10.09
C ASN A 72 3.50 3.11 -9.42
N ASN A 73 4.64 2.54 -9.82
CA ASN A 73 5.99 3.01 -9.44
C ASN A 73 6.84 3.40 -10.66
N ALA A 74 6.25 4.07 -11.64
CA ALA A 74 6.95 4.50 -12.85
C ALA A 74 8.20 5.32 -12.51
N GLY A 75 9.35 4.91 -13.04
CA GLY A 75 10.65 5.53 -12.78
C GLY A 75 11.29 5.13 -11.44
N GLY A 76 10.62 4.28 -10.65
CA GLY A 76 11.14 3.72 -9.40
C GLY A 76 11.91 2.42 -9.59
N THR A 77 12.02 1.67 -8.49
CA THR A 77 12.76 0.43 -8.37
C THR A 77 12.02 -0.73 -9.06
N SER A 78 12.71 -1.44 -9.96
CA SER A 78 12.18 -2.70 -10.50
C SER A 78 12.20 -3.77 -9.42
N THR A 79 11.06 -4.42 -9.21
CA THR A 79 10.88 -5.52 -8.24
C THR A 79 10.71 -6.87 -8.92
N THR A 80 11.18 -6.99 -10.16
CA THR A 80 11.08 -8.21 -10.96
C THR A 80 11.77 -9.38 -10.25
N GLY A 81 11.04 -10.48 -10.04
CA GLY A 81 11.55 -11.67 -9.35
C GLY A 81 11.29 -11.67 -7.84
N ASP A 82 10.86 -10.54 -7.29
CA ASP A 82 10.65 -10.34 -5.86
C ASP A 82 9.17 -10.46 -5.46
N ARG A 83 8.87 -10.15 -4.20
CA ARG A 83 7.50 -10.06 -3.67
C ARG A 83 7.25 -8.68 -3.07
N LEU A 84 6.00 -8.23 -3.15
CA LEU A 84 5.54 -7.00 -2.53
C LEU A 84 4.39 -7.29 -1.57
N LEU A 85 4.38 -6.60 -0.42
CA LEU A 85 3.21 -6.49 0.45
C LEU A 85 2.77 -5.03 0.50
N VAL A 86 1.56 -4.78 0.03
CA VAL A 86 0.97 -3.44 0.00
C VAL A 86 -0.01 -3.34 1.15
N ILE A 87 0.15 -2.32 1.99
CA ILE A 87 -0.72 -2.01 3.11
C ILE A 87 -1.39 -0.68 2.82
N TYR A 88 -2.71 -0.67 2.72
CA TYR A 88 -3.49 0.51 2.37
C TYR A 88 -4.78 0.59 3.20
N SER A 89 -5.31 1.79 3.37
CA SER A 89 -6.62 2.00 3.98
C SER A 89 -7.58 2.56 2.95
N LYS A 90 -8.82 2.09 2.99
CA LYS A 90 -9.89 2.64 2.14
C LYS A 90 -10.16 4.10 2.47
N HIS A 91 -10.34 4.92 1.44
CA HIS A 91 -10.90 6.25 1.66
C HIS A 91 -12.37 6.11 2.06
N GLU A 92 -12.82 6.89 3.04
CA GLU A 92 -14.22 6.93 3.39
C GLU A 92 -15.00 7.63 2.27
N VAL A 93 -15.98 6.94 1.69
CA VAL A 93 -17.05 7.60 0.95
C VAL A 93 -17.99 8.18 2.00
N GLN A 94 -17.89 9.49 2.26
CA GLN A 94 -18.92 10.18 3.05
C GLN A 94 -20.20 10.16 2.23
N ASN A 95 -21.19 9.42 2.70
CA ASN A 95 -22.51 9.29 2.08
C ASN A 95 -23.54 10.11 2.86
#